data_AF-A0A067MYU7-F1
#
_entry.id   AF-A0A067MYU7-F1
#
_cell.length_a   1.000
_cell.length_b   1.000
_cell.length_c   1.000
_cell.angle_alpha   90.00
_cell.angle_beta   90.00
_cell.angle_gamma   90.00
#
_symmetry.space_group_name_H-M   'P 1'
#
loop_
_entity.id
_entity.type
_entity.pdbx_description
1 polymer ?
#
loop_
_entity_poly.entity_id
_entity_poly.type
_entity_poly.pdbx_seq_one_letter_code
_entity_poly.pdbx_strand_id
1 'polypeptide(L)' 'RASSKTGYLTTKVLSRHNLKVVGGTQVTKILIRKDNNSRTKRAVGVEFGTSGAGPKYHVRAKKEVVLW' A
#
# COMPACT_ATOMS: atom_id res chain seq x y z
N ARG A 1 12.07 6.95 -23.83
CA ARG A 1 10.99 6.22 -23.11
C ARG A 1 10.56 7.06 -21.90
N ALA A 2 9.37 7.67 -21.94
CA ALA A 2 8.80 8.36 -20.79
C ALA A 2 7.92 7.38 -20.00
N SER A 3 8.14 7.26 -18.69
CA SER A 3 7.29 6.46 -17.78
C SER A 3 6.91 7.29 -16.56
N SER A 4 5.77 6.98 -15.92
CA SER A 4 5.36 7.64 -14.68
C SER A 4 6.40 7.48 -13.57
N LYS A 5 7.13 6.36 -13.53
CA LYS A 5 8.28 6.18 -12.60
C LYS A 5 9.34 7.24 -12.83
N THR A 6 9.76 7.45 -14.07
CA THR A 6 10.79 8.45 -14.41
C THR A 6 10.30 9.89 -14.22
N GLY A 7 8.99 10.15 -14.31
CA GLY A 7 8.41 11.48 -14.12
C GLY A 7 8.14 11.86 -12.66
N TYR A 8 7.62 10.93 -11.85
CA TYR A 8 7.17 11.21 -10.48
C TYR A 8 8.09 10.64 -9.39
N LEU A 9 8.81 9.54 -9.67
CA LEU A 9 9.73 8.88 -8.72
C LEU A 9 11.19 9.17 -9.08
N THR A 10 11.54 10.46 -9.17
CA THR A 10 12.93 10.89 -9.36
C THR A 10 13.79 10.55 -8.14
N THR A 11 15.12 10.53 -8.28
CA THR A 11 16.06 10.24 -7.19
C THR A 11 15.82 11.12 -5.95
N LYS A 12 15.52 12.41 -6.18
CA LYS A 12 15.19 13.38 -5.12
C LYS A 12 13.88 13.05 -4.39
N VAL A 13 12.90 12.46 -5.08
CA VAL A 13 11.63 12.04 -4.47
C VAL A 13 11.82 10.74 -3.69
N LEU A 14 12.57 9.80 -4.23
CA LEU A 14 12.89 8.52 -3.58
C LEU A 14 13.74 8.70 -2.31
N SER A 15 14.54 9.75 -2.22
CA SER A 15 15.36 10.05 -1.04
C SER A 15 14.56 10.68 0.12
N ARG A 16 13.25 10.92 -0.03
CA ARG A 16 12.43 11.52 1.02
C ARG A 16 12.15 10.51 2.13
N HIS A 17 12.50 10.85 3.37
CA HIS A 17 12.32 9.98 4.54
C HIS A 17 10.87 9.56 4.81
N ASN A 18 9.90 10.35 4.37
CA ASN A 18 8.46 10.10 4.54
C ASN A 18 7.84 9.28 3.38
N LEU A 19 8.64 8.88 2.38
CA LEU A 19 8.19 8.03 1.28
C LEU A 19 8.92 6.69 1.34
N LYS A 20 8.14 5.61 1.40
CA LYS A 20 8.68 4.24 1.30
C LYS A 20 8.09 3.59 0.06
N VAL A 21 8.96 3.11 -0.83
CA VAL A 21 8.58 2.38 -2.04
C VAL A 21 8.99 0.92 -1.85
N VAL A 22 8.03 0.02 -1.92
CA VAL A 22 8.25 -1.42 -1.85
C VAL A 22 7.97 -2.00 -3.23
N GLY A 23 9.00 -2.58 -3.86
CA GLY A 23 8.89 -3.23 -5.17
C GLY A 23 8.97 -4.75 -5.06
N GLY A 24 8.60 -5.46 -6.13
CA GLY A 24 8.69 -6.92 -6.19
C GLY A 24 7.67 -7.65 -5.31
N THR A 25 6.60 -6.97 -4.88
CA THR A 25 5.54 -7.54 -4.07
C THR A 25 4.18 -7.22 -4.68
N GLN A 26 3.16 -8.00 -4.28
CA GLN A 26 1.78 -7.80 -4.69
C GLN A 26 0.88 -7.68 -3.45
N VAL A 27 -0.04 -6.71 -3.48
CA VAL A 27 -1.11 -6.59 -2.48
C VAL A 27 -2.10 -7.72 -2.69
N THR A 28 -2.37 -8.50 -1.64
CA THR A 28 -3.25 -9.67 -1.68
C THR A 28 -4.63 -9.39 -1.08
N LYS A 29 -4.72 -8.51 -0.09
CA LYS A 29 -5.99 -8.15 0.57
C LYS A 29 -6.00 -6.71 1.07
N ILE A 30 -7.20 -6.14 1.16
CA ILE A 30 -7.47 -4.90 1.88
C ILE A 30 -8.01 -5.25 3.26
N LEU A 31 -7.40 -4.72 4.31
CA LEU A 31 -7.84 -4.90 5.68
C LEU A 31 -8.96 -3.92 5.98
N ILE A 32 -10.15 -4.42 6.28
CA ILE A 32 -11.33 -3.59 6.58
C ILE A 32 -11.68 -3.72 8.06
N ARG A 33 -11.77 -2.57 8.74
CA ARG A 33 -12.35 -2.48 10.07
C ARG A 33 -13.85 -2.24 9.95
N LYS A 34 -14.63 -3.09 10.61
CA LYS A 34 -16.07 -2.91 10.78
C LYS A 34 -16.28 -2.19 12.11
N ASP A 35 -16.96 -1.05 12.09
CA ASP A 35 -17.38 -0.39 13.33
C ASP A 35 -18.72 -0.99 13.76
N ASN A 36 -18.81 -1.52 14.99
CA ASN A 36 -20.01 -2.24 15.44
C ASN A 36 -21.26 -1.34 15.50
N ASN A 37 -21.07 -0.02 15.56
CA ASN A 37 -22.14 0.99 15.59
C ASN A 37 -22.35 1.74 14.27
N SER A 38 -21.61 1.41 13.21
CA SER A 38 -21.73 2.12 11.93
C SER A 38 -21.78 1.14 10.76
N ARG A 39 -22.68 1.37 9.79
CA ARG A 39 -22.68 0.62 8.51
C ARG A 39 -21.44 0.93 7.65
N THR A 40 -20.56 1.82 8.11
CA THR A 40 -19.39 2.27 7.37
C THR A 40 -18.25 1.28 7.51
N LYS A 41 -17.81 0.70 6.39
CA LYS A 41 -16.59 -0.10 6.30
C LYS A 41 -15.41 0.83 6.07
N ARG A 42 -14.38 0.74 6.91
CA ARG A 42 -13.16 1.55 6.74
C ARG A 42 -11.98 0.67 6.35
N ALA A 43 -11.30 0.99 5.25
CA ALA A 43 -10.01 0.40 4.92
C ALA A 43 -8.96 0.93 5.92
N VAL A 44 -8.29 0.02 6.63
CA VAL A 44 -7.32 0.33 7.69
C VAL A 44 -5.91 -0.17 7.37
N GLY A 45 -5.72 -0.80 6.23
CA GLY A 45 -4.42 -1.34 5.82
C GLY A 45 -4.52 -2.32 4.67
N VAL A 46 -3.38 -2.94 4.36
CA VAL A 46 -3.28 -3.97 3.32
C VAL A 46 -2.40 -5.13 3.76
N GLU A 47 -2.69 -6.31 3.23
CA GLU A 47 -1.82 -7.49 3.23
C GLU A 47 -1.07 -7.53 1.89
N PHE A 48 0.24 -7.79 1.92
CA PHE A 48 1.05 -7.97 0.72
C PHE A 48 2.10 -9.07 0.89
N GLY A 49 2.58 -9.62 -0.23
CA GLY A 49 3.64 -10.63 -0.25
C GLY A 49 4.29 -10.77 -1.62
N THR A 50 5.38 -11.52 -1.70
CA THR A 50 6.11 -11.77 -2.96
C THR A 50 5.50 -12.89 -3.80
N SER A 51 4.85 -13.87 -3.16
CA SER A 51 4.22 -15.01 -3.82
C SER A 51 2.98 -15.50 -3.07
N GLY A 52 2.17 -16.35 -3.70
CA GLY A 52 0.96 -16.94 -3.12
C GLY A 52 1.21 -17.67 -1.79
N ALA A 53 2.24 -18.52 -1.75
CA ALA A 53 2.62 -19.34 -0.60
C ALA A 53 3.69 -18.71 0.32
N GLY A 54 4.26 -17.57 -0.06
CA GLY A 54 5.30 -16.90 0.72
C GLY A 54 4.77 -16.11 1.92
N PRO A 55 5.68 -15.58 2.76
CA PRO A 55 5.33 -14.75 3.91
C PRO A 55 4.41 -13.59 3.52
N LYS A 56 3.41 -13.33 4.37
CA LYS A 56 2.49 -12.20 4.22
C LYS A 56 2.82 -11.14 5.26
N TYR A 57 2.84 -9.90 4.80
CA TYR A 57 3.09 -8.73 5.62
C TYR A 57 1.86 -7.85 5.66
N HIS A 58 1.64 -7.20 6.80
CA HIS A 58 0.54 -6.27 7.00
C HIS A 58 1.08 -4.87 7.24
N VAL A 59 0.50 -3.87 6.57
CA VAL A 59 0.75 -2.46 6.86
C VAL A 59 -0.56 -1.76 7.16
N ARG A 60 -0.54 -0.85 8.15
CA ARG A 60 -1.72 -0.07 8.53
C ARG A 60 -1.71 1.31 7.88
N ALA A 61 -2.88 1.73 7.43
CA ALA A 61 -3.13 3.06 6.90
C ALA A 61 -3.92 3.88 7.94
N LYS A 62 -3.36 5.00 8.39
CA LYS A 62 -4.04 5.91 9.34
C LYS A 62 -5.14 6.73 8.69
N LYS A 63 -5.03 6.99 7.39
CA LYS A 63 -5.98 7.79 6.61
C LYS A 63 -6.73 6.89 5.65
N GLU A 64 -6.09 6.51 4.55
CA GLU A 64 -6.73 5.89 3.39
C GLU A 64 -5.83 4.82 2.75
N VAL A 65 -6.46 3.92 2.00
CA VAL A 65 -5.81 2.99 1.08
C VAL A 65 -6.24 3.40 -0.32
N VAL A 66 -5.28 3.72 -1.19
CA VAL A 66 -5.53 4.12 -2.58
C VAL A 66 -5.14 2.98 -3.51
N LEU A 67 -6.08 2.57 -4.37
CA LEU A 67 -5.84 1.63 -5.46
C LEU A 67 -5.84 2.42 -6.77
N TRP A 68 -4.83 2.19 -7.59
CA TRP A 68 -4.68 2.73 -8.94
C TRP A 68 -4.51 1.54 -9.89
#